data_AF-I1CRV9-F1
#
_entry.id   AF-I1CRV9-F1
#
_cell.length_a   1.000
_cell.length_b   1.000
_cell.length_c   1.000
_cell.angle_alpha   90.00
_cell.angle_beta   90.00
_cell.angle_gamma   90.00
#
_symmetry.space_group_name_H-M   'P 1'
#
loop_
_entity.id
_entity.type
_entity.pdbx_description
1 polymer ?
#
loop_
_entity_poly.entity_id
_entity_poly.type
_entity_poly.pdbx_seq_one_letter_code
_entity_poly.pdbx_strand_id
1 'polypeptide(L)'
;MTIKELEERVNYMENVIFPAINERTQKINEEYSKRYNDKNILVNIPSGTHVMVRLNSRSGKLAPLYEGPYTVVRKNKGGSYELKDEQNELMHRNYTPSELKIVHIDESNIEDEYYELEAIRDHRGPSGNREYLVKWAGYGERANTWQKAGDFTDPTIIQKYWDKQDELKKLEHERAEQLVNKASSNSKYNESNRSSTPKITDKDSHVKGIGYDPE
;
A
#
# COMPACT_ATOMS: atom_id res chain seq x y z
N MET A 1 20.06 -37.02 -78.78
CA MET A 1 20.06 -35.62 -78.29
C MET A 1 21.23 -34.93 -78.94
N THR A 2 20.96 -33.94 -79.78
CA THR A 2 21.99 -33.19 -80.50
C THR A 2 22.50 -32.03 -79.65
N ILE A 3 23.70 -31.52 -79.95
CA ILE A 3 24.33 -30.40 -79.19
C ILE A 3 23.42 -29.16 -79.21
N LYS A 4 22.78 -28.87 -80.34
CA LYS A 4 21.85 -27.75 -80.51
C LYS A 4 20.62 -27.85 -79.59
N GLU A 5 20.03 -29.04 -79.48
CA GLU A 5 18.89 -29.27 -78.55
C GLU A 5 19.29 -29.04 -77.09
N LEU A 6 20.54 -29.33 -76.74
CA LEU A 6 21.11 -29.09 -75.42
C LEU A 6 21.28 -27.59 -75.14
N GLU A 7 21.80 -26.83 -76.10
CA GLU A 7 21.93 -25.37 -76.03
C GLU A 7 20.57 -24.67 -75.90
N GLU A 8 19.57 -25.10 -76.68
CA GLU A 8 18.21 -24.57 -76.59
C GLU A 8 17.58 -24.86 -75.22
N ARG A 9 17.78 -26.06 -74.68
CA ARG A 9 17.29 -26.42 -73.35
C ARG A 9 17.98 -25.63 -72.24
N VAL A 10 19.29 -25.39 -72.35
CA VAL A 10 20.05 -24.57 -71.39
C VAL A 10 19.54 -23.13 -71.42
N ASN A 11 19.39 -22.54 -72.61
CA ASN A 11 18.83 -21.20 -72.78
C ASN A 11 17.41 -21.08 -72.22
N TYR A 12 16.57 -22.10 -72.40
CA TYR A 12 15.23 -22.14 -71.83
C TYR A 12 15.25 -22.21 -70.30
N MET A 13 16.13 -23.04 -69.73
CA MET A 13 16.29 -23.12 -68.28
C MET A 13 16.77 -21.79 -67.68
N GLU A 14 17.73 -21.14 -68.34
CA GLU A 14 18.33 -19.89 -67.87
C GLU A 14 17.38 -18.70 -67.93
N ASN A 15 16.66 -18.55 -69.05
CA ASN A 15 15.85 -17.36 -69.28
C ASN A 15 14.40 -17.50 -68.78
N VAL A 16 13.89 -18.72 -68.63
CA VAL A 16 12.47 -18.96 -68.29
C VAL A 16 12.32 -19.65 -66.95
N ILE A 17 13.03 -20.76 -66.72
CA ILE A 17 12.78 -21.61 -65.55
C ILE A 17 13.43 -21.06 -64.28
N PHE A 18 14.72 -20.72 -64.31
CA PHE A 18 15.41 -20.23 -63.10
C PHE A 18 14.84 -18.90 -62.58
N PRO A 19 14.51 -17.90 -63.42
CA PRO A 19 13.87 -16.67 -62.96
C PRO A 19 12.50 -16.95 -62.32
N ALA A 20 11.67 -17.80 -62.94
CA ALA A 20 10.36 -18.16 -62.40
C ALA A 20 10.46 -18.88 -61.05
N ILE A 21 11.46 -19.76 -60.87
CA ILE A 21 11.73 -20.42 -59.58
C ILE A 21 12.24 -19.41 -58.55
N ASN A 22 13.10 -18.47 -58.94
CA ASN A 22 13.64 -17.44 -58.06
C ASN A 22 12.53 -16.51 -57.57
N GLU A 23 11.68 -15.98 -58.46
CA GLU A 23 10.53 -15.14 -58.12
C GLU A 23 9.58 -15.85 -57.16
N ARG A 24 9.26 -17.12 -57.45
CA ARG A 24 8.41 -17.93 -56.56
C ARG A 24 9.05 -18.12 -55.19
N THR A 25 10.34 -18.44 -55.15
CA THR A 25 11.10 -18.62 -53.90
C THR A 25 11.17 -17.34 -53.09
N GLN A 26 11.43 -16.20 -53.74
CA GLN A 26 11.46 -14.88 -53.12
C GLN A 26 10.11 -14.53 -52.50
N LYS A 27 9.01 -14.68 -53.27
CA LYS A 27 7.66 -14.42 -52.76
C LYS A 27 7.34 -15.28 -51.53
N ILE A 28 7.68 -16.56 -51.57
CA ILE A 28 7.51 -17.49 -50.45
C ILE A 28 8.34 -17.03 -49.24
N ASN A 29 9.62 -16.71 -49.43
CA ASN A 29 10.50 -16.23 -48.37
C ASN A 29 10.02 -14.91 -47.76
N GLU A 30 9.53 -13.99 -48.58
CA GLU A 30 8.93 -12.73 -48.14
C GLU A 30 7.68 -12.98 -47.29
N GLU A 31 6.75 -13.83 -47.74
CA GLU A 31 5.56 -14.18 -46.96
C GLU A 31 5.92 -14.84 -45.62
N TYR A 32 6.90 -15.75 -45.61
CA TYR A 32 7.41 -16.35 -44.38
C TYR A 32 8.07 -15.32 -43.47
N SER A 33 8.89 -14.42 -44.01
CA SER A 33 9.57 -13.37 -43.24
C SER A 33 8.59 -12.38 -42.62
N LYS A 34 7.53 -11.99 -43.35
CA LYS A 34 6.46 -11.12 -42.84
C LYS A 34 5.77 -11.77 -41.66
N ARG A 35 5.27 -13.00 -41.84
CA ARG A 35 4.61 -13.78 -40.77
C ARG A 35 5.49 -13.98 -39.54
N TYR A 36 6.80 -14.12 -39.73
CA TYR A 36 7.76 -14.27 -38.64
C TYR A 36 7.95 -12.95 -37.89
N ASN A 37 8.22 -11.85 -38.61
CA ASN A 37 8.46 -10.53 -38.03
C ASN A 37 7.24 -9.99 -37.27
N ASP A 38 6.03 -10.29 -37.75
CA ASP A 38 4.78 -9.91 -37.06
C ASP A 38 4.68 -10.50 -35.65
N LYS A 39 5.25 -11.70 -35.45
CA LYS A 39 5.24 -12.41 -34.15
C LYS A 39 6.50 -12.18 -33.33
N ASN A 40 7.62 -11.90 -33.98
CA ASN A 40 8.94 -11.84 -33.38
C ASN A 40 9.51 -10.44 -33.51
N ILE A 41 9.26 -9.62 -32.49
CA ILE A 41 9.77 -8.26 -32.41
C ILE A 41 11.13 -8.31 -31.70
N LEU A 42 12.16 -7.78 -32.36
CA LEU A 42 13.50 -7.61 -31.77
C LEU A 42 13.48 -6.46 -30.76
N VAL A 43 13.43 -6.80 -29.47
CA VAL A 43 13.53 -5.82 -28.39
C VAL A 43 15.00 -5.52 -28.07
N ASN A 44 15.37 -4.24 -28.11
CA ASN A 44 16.67 -3.77 -27.65
C ASN A 44 16.57 -3.30 -26.20
N ILE A 45 17.37 -3.89 -25.31
CA ILE A 45 17.39 -3.57 -23.89
C ILE A 45 18.70 -2.81 -23.59
N PRO A 46 18.63 -1.54 -23.18
CA PRO A 46 19.83 -0.77 -22.89
C PRO A 46 20.52 -1.27 -21.62
N SER A 47 21.84 -1.10 -21.54
CA SER A 47 22.63 -1.36 -20.33
C SER A 47 22.14 -0.50 -19.16
N GLY A 48 22.14 -1.06 -17.95
CA GLY A 48 21.60 -0.42 -16.75
C GLY A 48 20.10 -0.67 -16.52
N THR A 49 19.40 -1.27 -17.48
CA THR A 49 17.99 -1.63 -17.31
C THR A 49 17.83 -2.82 -16.37
N HIS A 50 16.83 -2.78 -15.50
CA HIS A 50 16.45 -3.91 -14.66
C HIS A 50 15.57 -4.89 -15.45
N VAL A 51 15.91 -6.18 -15.36
CA VAL A 51 15.24 -7.27 -16.06
C VAL A 51 15.06 -8.45 -15.13
N MET A 52 13.97 -9.18 -15.29
CA MET A 52 13.80 -10.51 -14.70
C MET A 52 14.07 -11.60 -15.71
N VAL A 53 14.68 -12.69 -15.27
CA VAL A 53 14.98 -13.84 -16.12
C VAL A 53 13.89 -14.90 -15.97
N ARG A 54 13.38 -15.43 -17.08
CA ARG A 54 12.40 -16.52 -17.08
C ARG A 54 13.05 -17.85 -16.72
N LEU A 55 12.47 -18.57 -15.76
CA LEU A 55 12.92 -19.91 -15.38
C LEU A 55 12.37 -20.96 -16.35
N ASN A 56 13.25 -21.77 -16.94
CA ASN A 56 12.86 -22.91 -17.79
C ASN A 56 12.30 -24.08 -16.98
N SER A 57 12.82 -24.31 -15.77
CA SER A 57 12.41 -25.40 -14.87
C SER A 57 11.77 -24.82 -13.61
N ARG A 58 10.45 -25.06 -13.45
CA ARG A 58 9.73 -24.71 -12.21
C ARG A 58 9.56 -25.98 -11.38
N SER A 59 9.95 -25.92 -10.11
CA SER A 59 9.77 -27.03 -9.16
C SER A 59 8.29 -27.34 -8.89
N GLY A 60 7.36 -26.42 -9.17
CA GLY A 60 5.92 -26.61 -8.99
C GLY A 60 5.08 -25.43 -9.49
N LYS A 61 3.75 -25.53 -9.39
CA LYS A 61 2.80 -24.50 -9.88
C LYS A 61 2.91 -23.17 -9.12
N LEU A 62 3.28 -23.22 -7.84
CA LEU A 62 3.45 -22.05 -6.98
C LEU A 62 4.84 -21.41 -7.08
N ALA A 63 5.83 -22.12 -7.66
CA ALA A 63 7.18 -21.58 -7.81
C ALA A 63 7.17 -20.36 -8.76
N PRO A 64 8.01 -19.34 -8.52
CA PRO A 64 8.04 -18.16 -9.37
C PRO A 64 8.37 -18.54 -10.82
N LEU A 65 7.77 -17.82 -11.77
CA LEU A 65 8.05 -18.00 -13.20
C LEU A 65 9.30 -17.24 -13.65
N TYR A 66 9.65 -16.18 -12.92
CA TYR A 66 10.78 -15.33 -13.19
C TYR A 66 11.63 -15.21 -11.92
N GLU A 67 12.94 -15.21 -12.08
CA GLU A 67 13.92 -14.96 -11.03
C GLU A 67 14.44 -13.53 -11.14
N GLY A 68 14.73 -12.96 -9.96
CA GLY A 68 15.56 -11.77 -9.71
C GLY A 68 15.21 -10.49 -10.46
N PRO A 69 15.31 -9.32 -9.83
CA PRO A 69 15.75 -8.15 -10.58
C PRO A 69 17.26 -8.28 -10.87
N TYR A 70 17.64 -8.29 -12.13
CA TYR A 70 19.02 -8.24 -12.58
C TYR A 70 19.28 -6.99 -13.40
N THR A 71 20.50 -6.49 -13.39
CA THR A 71 20.88 -5.33 -14.22
C THR A 71 21.59 -5.80 -15.48
N VAL A 72 21.17 -5.28 -16.63
CA VAL A 72 21.85 -5.54 -17.90
C VAL A 72 23.21 -4.84 -17.92
N VAL A 73 24.29 -5.60 -18.06
CA VAL A 73 25.65 -5.07 -18.21
C VAL A 73 25.87 -4.63 -19.65
N ARG A 74 25.71 -5.57 -20.59
CA ARG A 74 25.92 -5.30 -22.02
C ARG A 74 25.25 -6.35 -22.91
N LYS A 75 25.16 -6.00 -24.20
CA LYS A 75 24.76 -6.90 -25.29
C LYS A 75 25.99 -7.37 -26.06
N ASN A 76 26.10 -8.68 -26.25
CA ASN A 76 27.15 -9.30 -27.07
C ASN A 76 26.83 -9.18 -28.57
N LYS A 77 27.86 -9.33 -29.43
CA LYS A 77 27.70 -9.25 -30.89
C LYS A 77 26.63 -10.22 -31.44
N GLY A 78 26.44 -11.35 -30.78
CA GLY A 78 25.41 -12.35 -31.11
C GLY A 78 24.00 -12.06 -30.59
N GLY A 79 23.78 -10.91 -29.94
CA GLY A 79 22.45 -10.48 -29.47
C GLY A 79 22.04 -10.99 -28.09
N SER A 80 22.87 -11.80 -27.43
CA SER A 80 22.69 -12.21 -26.04
C SER A 80 23.14 -11.12 -25.06
N TYR A 81 22.61 -11.13 -23.85
CA TYR A 81 22.91 -10.18 -22.79
C TYR A 81 23.66 -10.84 -21.64
N GLU A 82 24.59 -10.08 -21.08
CA GLU A 82 25.27 -10.38 -19.82
C GLU A 82 24.59 -9.58 -18.71
N LEU A 83 24.26 -10.26 -17.62
CA LEU A 83 23.54 -9.69 -16.49
C LEU A 83 24.43 -9.73 -15.24
N LYS A 84 24.16 -8.81 -14.31
CA LYS A 84 24.73 -8.83 -12.97
C LYS A 84 23.63 -8.78 -11.91
N ASP A 85 23.93 -9.30 -10.73
CA ASP A 85 23.06 -9.21 -9.55
C ASP A 85 23.24 -7.87 -8.82
N GLU A 86 22.56 -7.75 -7.67
CA GLU A 86 22.63 -6.60 -6.76
C GLU A 86 24.02 -6.44 -6.12
N GLN A 87 24.75 -7.53 -5.93
CA GLN A 87 26.12 -7.56 -5.40
C GLN A 87 27.18 -7.23 -6.46
N ASN A 88 26.75 -6.96 -7.69
CA ASN A 88 27.58 -6.76 -8.89
C ASN A 88 28.35 -7.99 -9.37
N GLU A 89 27.97 -9.19 -8.92
CA GLU A 89 28.48 -10.44 -9.47
C GLU A 89 27.83 -10.70 -10.84
N LEU A 90 28.67 -11.14 -11.78
CA LEU A 90 28.23 -11.46 -13.13
C LEU A 90 27.55 -12.82 -13.16
N MET A 91 26.37 -12.87 -13.78
CA MET A 91 25.69 -14.13 -14.02
C MET A 91 26.52 -15.01 -14.94
N HIS A 92 26.63 -16.29 -14.58
CA HIS A 92 27.48 -17.26 -15.29
C HIS A 92 27.04 -17.54 -16.74
N ARG A 93 25.78 -17.25 -17.08
CA ARG A 93 25.17 -17.56 -18.39
C ARG A 93 24.78 -16.29 -19.14
N ASN A 94 24.90 -16.34 -20.46
CA ASN A 94 24.34 -15.33 -21.37
C ASN A 94 22.85 -15.60 -21.64
N TYR A 95 22.04 -14.54 -21.60
CA TYR A 95 20.59 -14.62 -21.75
C TYR A 95 20.13 -14.06 -23.08
N THR A 96 19.09 -14.67 -23.66
CA THR A 96 18.45 -14.17 -24.88
C THR A 96 17.38 -13.12 -24.56
N PRO A 97 17.10 -12.15 -25.45
CA PRO A 97 16.05 -11.16 -25.20
C PRO A 97 14.68 -11.76 -24.85
N SER A 98 14.35 -12.95 -25.36
CA SER A 98 13.10 -13.66 -25.05
C SER A 98 13.01 -14.25 -23.64
N GLU A 99 14.14 -14.46 -22.98
CA GLU A 99 14.20 -14.92 -21.59
C GLU A 99 14.11 -13.74 -20.61
N LEU A 100 14.24 -12.50 -21.10
CA LEU A 100 14.30 -11.30 -20.28
C LEU A 100 12.97 -10.55 -20.31
N LYS A 101 12.50 -10.18 -19.13
CA LYS A 101 11.36 -9.31 -18.94
C LYS A 101 11.84 -8.00 -18.33
N ILE A 102 11.69 -6.89 -19.05
CA ILE A 102 12.02 -5.56 -18.50
C ILE A 102 11.09 -5.25 -17.33
N VAL A 103 11.66 -4.79 -16.23
CA VAL A 103 10.94 -4.36 -15.04
C VAL A 103 11.43 -2.99 -14.62
N HIS A 104 10.50 -2.15 -14.17
CA HIS A 104 10.82 -0.88 -13.53
C HIS A 104 10.80 -1.12 -12.02
N ILE A 105 11.96 -1.04 -11.38
CA ILE A 105 12.06 -1.09 -9.93
C ILE A 105 11.92 0.35 -9.47
N ASP A 106 10.79 0.65 -8.85
CA ASP A 106 10.58 1.92 -8.18
C ASP A 106 11.11 1.74 -6.75
N GLU A 107 12.35 2.17 -6.51
CA GLU A 107 13.01 2.06 -5.18
C GLU A 107 12.16 2.70 -4.07
N SER A 108 11.30 3.66 -4.42
CA SER A 108 10.36 4.30 -3.50
C SER A 108 9.32 3.36 -2.88
N ASN A 109 8.96 2.25 -3.54
CA ASN A 109 8.03 1.26 -2.97
C ASN A 109 8.69 0.26 -2.00
N ILE A 110 10.03 0.22 -1.95
CA ILE A 110 10.75 -0.67 -1.03
C ILE A 110 10.87 -0.01 0.36
N GLU A 111 10.76 1.32 0.41
CA GLU A 111 10.79 2.13 1.64
C GLU A 111 9.40 2.26 2.32
N ASP A 112 8.45 1.36 2.04
CA ASP A 112 7.26 1.23 2.88
C ASP A 112 7.70 0.60 4.23
N GLU A 113 8.29 1.43 5.08
CA GLU A 113 8.76 1.05 6.41
C GLU A 113 7.56 0.76 7.32
N TYR A 114 7.44 -0.51 7.73
CA TYR A 114 6.43 -0.92 8.70
C TYR A 114 6.93 -0.68 10.12
N TYR A 115 6.13 0.06 10.90
CA TYR A 115 6.41 0.33 12.31
C TYR A 115 5.39 -0.36 13.20
N GLU A 116 5.84 -0.86 14.36
CA GLU A 116 4.95 -1.46 15.34
C GLU A 116 4.17 -0.38 16.11
N LEU A 117 2.86 -0.56 16.20
CA LEU A 117 1.95 0.34 16.92
C LEU A 117 1.74 -0.14 18.36
N GLU A 118 1.84 0.77 19.32
CA GLU A 118 1.50 0.49 20.72
C GLU A 118 -0.01 0.67 20.94
N ALA A 119 -0.56 1.83 20.56
CA ALA A 119 -1.97 2.16 20.73
C ALA A 119 -2.39 3.36 19.87
N ILE A 120 -3.70 3.53 19.67
CA ILE A 120 -4.27 4.79 19.19
C ILE A 120 -4.62 5.65 20.41
N ARG A 121 -4.13 6.90 20.43
CA ARG A 121 -4.35 7.85 21.53
C ARG A 121 -5.58 8.71 21.29
N ASP A 122 -5.81 9.11 20.04
CA ASP A 122 -6.89 10.03 19.70
C ASP A 122 -7.38 9.82 18.26
N HIS A 123 -8.53 10.40 17.92
CA HIS A 123 -9.09 10.43 16.58
C HIS A 123 -9.63 11.82 16.23
N ARG A 124 -9.58 12.20 14.95
CA ARG A 124 -10.14 13.48 14.46
C ARG A 124 -10.79 13.34 13.09
N GLY A 125 -11.74 14.22 12.81
CA GLY A 125 -12.40 14.29 11.51
C GLY A 125 -13.67 13.43 11.37
N PRO A 126 -14.36 13.57 10.23
CA PRO A 126 -15.63 12.90 9.96
C PRO A 126 -15.43 11.40 9.72
N SER A 127 -16.48 10.60 9.93
CA SER A 127 -16.43 9.12 9.88
C SER A 127 -15.76 8.54 8.62
N GLY A 128 -15.93 9.18 7.45
CA GLY A 128 -15.35 8.70 6.19
C GLY A 128 -13.89 9.09 5.95
N ASN A 129 -13.39 10.15 6.58
CA ASN A 129 -12.01 10.66 6.42
C ASN A 129 -11.40 10.91 7.80
N ARG A 130 -11.51 9.91 8.68
CA ARG A 130 -11.01 9.99 10.04
C ARG A 130 -9.52 9.68 10.09
N GLU A 131 -8.79 10.50 10.83
CA GLU A 131 -7.38 10.28 11.14
C GLU A 131 -7.25 9.86 12.61
N TYR A 132 -6.23 9.06 12.89
CA TYR A 132 -5.94 8.49 14.21
C TYR A 132 -4.54 8.89 14.65
N LEU A 133 -4.42 9.36 15.89
CA LEU A 133 -3.13 9.70 16.48
C LEU A 133 -2.48 8.44 17.02
N VAL A 134 -1.47 7.96 16.31
CA VAL A 134 -0.78 6.70 16.60
C VAL A 134 0.32 6.93 17.63
N LYS A 135 0.33 6.09 18.66
CA LYS A 135 1.47 5.91 19.56
C LYS A 135 2.32 4.75 19.04
N TRP A 136 3.50 5.07 18.55
CA TRP A 136 4.47 4.09 18.05
C TRP A 136 5.16 3.36 19.21
N ALA A 137 5.38 2.06 19.06
CA ALA A 137 6.09 1.23 20.05
C ALA A 137 7.57 1.67 20.13
N GLY A 138 8.10 1.81 21.34
CA GLY A 138 9.50 2.20 21.57
C GLY A 138 9.81 3.70 21.40
N TYR A 139 8.88 4.52 20.89
CA TYR A 139 9.04 5.96 20.76
C TYR A 139 8.31 6.73 21.86
N GLY A 140 8.71 7.97 22.15
CA GLY A 140 7.99 8.84 23.08
C GLY A 140 6.71 9.43 22.48
N GLU A 141 5.83 10.01 23.30
CA GLU A 141 4.57 10.64 22.83
C GLU A 141 4.78 11.80 21.84
N ARG A 142 5.97 12.41 21.86
CA ARG A 142 6.36 13.47 20.91
C ARG A 142 6.47 12.99 19.47
N ALA A 143 6.66 11.69 19.25
CA ALA A 143 6.75 11.07 17.94
C ALA A 143 5.38 10.62 17.41
N ASN A 144 4.29 10.87 18.14
CA ASN A 144 2.97 10.46 17.71
C ASN A 144 2.57 11.22 16.43
N THR A 145 2.09 10.48 15.44
CA THR A 145 1.69 11.04 14.14
C THR A 145 0.24 10.67 13.83
N TRP A 146 -0.42 11.52 13.04
CA TRP A 146 -1.77 11.26 12.55
C TRP A 146 -1.70 10.36 11.32
N GLN A 147 -2.42 9.25 11.33
CA GLN A 147 -2.48 8.26 10.24
C GLN A 147 -3.93 8.04 9.81
N LYS A 148 -4.15 7.77 8.53
CA LYS A 148 -5.47 7.47 7.96
C LYS A 148 -5.81 6.00 8.18
N ALA A 149 -7.10 5.66 8.16
CA ALA A 149 -7.55 4.28 8.31
C ALA A 149 -6.92 3.30 7.29
N GLY A 150 -6.59 3.76 6.08
CA GLY A 150 -5.96 2.95 5.04
C GLY A 150 -4.46 2.67 5.26
N ASP A 151 -3.81 3.40 6.16
CA ASP A 151 -2.37 3.25 6.45
C ASP A 151 -2.13 2.07 7.42
N PHE A 152 -3.19 1.55 8.06
CA PHE A 152 -3.10 0.45 9.02
C PHE A 152 -3.20 -0.91 8.31
N THR A 153 -2.19 -1.76 8.51
CA THR A 153 -2.24 -3.15 8.02
C THR A 153 -3.16 -4.03 8.85
N ASP A 154 -3.25 -3.79 10.17
CA ASP A 154 -4.10 -4.54 11.09
C ASP A 154 -5.37 -3.74 11.48
N PRO A 155 -6.57 -4.12 11.00
CA PRO A 155 -7.81 -3.43 11.34
C PRO A 155 -8.23 -3.61 12.81
N THR A 156 -7.68 -4.59 13.53
CA THR A 156 -8.08 -4.87 14.92
C THR A 156 -7.65 -3.76 15.88
N ILE A 157 -6.59 -3.01 15.56
CA ILE A 157 -6.12 -1.87 16.36
C ILE A 157 -7.16 -0.74 16.42
N ILE A 158 -7.80 -0.44 15.28
CA ILE A 158 -8.85 0.57 15.21
C ILE A 158 -10.10 0.09 15.94
N GLN A 159 -10.45 -1.20 15.83
CA GLN A 159 -11.58 -1.78 16.56
C GLN A 159 -11.40 -1.68 18.08
N LYS A 160 -10.24 -2.13 18.60
CA LYS A 160 -9.90 -2.03 20.03
C LYS A 160 -9.98 -0.60 20.56
N TYR A 161 -9.59 0.37 19.73
CA TYR A 161 -9.71 1.78 20.08
C TYR A 161 -11.18 2.20 20.26
N TRP A 162 -12.06 1.85 19.32
CA TRP A 162 -13.48 2.18 19.40
C TRP A 162 -14.20 1.47 20.54
N ASP A 163 -13.91 0.19 20.76
CA ASP A 163 -14.45 -0.57 21.89
C ASP A 163 -14.14 0.15 23.22
N LYS A 164 -12.88 0.57 23.39
CA LYS A 164 -12.45 1.35 24.57
C LYS A 164 -13.14 2.72 24.65
N GLN A 165 -13.34 3.41 23.54
CA GLN A 165 -14.03 4.71 23.53
C GLN A 165 -15.50 4.57 23.95
N ASP A 166 -16.17 3.53 23.51
CA ASP A 166 -17.57 3.30 23.85
C ASP A 166 -17.73 2.85 25.31
N GLU A 167 -16.80 2.05 25.83
CA GLU A 167 -16.71 1.76 27.27
C GLU A 167 -16.53 3.05 28.11
N LEU A 168 -15.62 3.95 27.70
CA LEU A 168 -15.39 5.21 28.40
C LEU A 168 -16.63 6.10 28.42
N LYS A 169 -17.34 6.24 27.29
CA LYS A 169 -18.59 7.00 27.23
C LYS A 169 -19.66 6.43 28.15
N LYS A 170 -19.76 5.11 28.23
CA LYS A 170 -20.72 4.44 29.12
C LYS A 170 -20.42 4.75 30.59
N LEU A 171 -19.14 4.71 30.98
CA LEU A 171 -18.70 5.05 32.33
C LEU A 171 -18.93 6.54 32.65
N GLU A 172 -18.68 7.44 31.70
CA GLU A 172 -18.96 8.87 31.88
C GLU A 172 -20.46 9.14 32.06
N HIS A 173 -21.30 8.48 31.27
CA HIS A 173 -22.76 8.59 31.41
C HIS A 173 -23.24 8.11 32.78
N GLU A 174 -22.79 6.92 33.21
CA GLU A 174 -23.12 6.39 34.53
C GLU A 174 -22.67 7.33 35.66
N ARG A 175 -21.45 7.86 35.56
CA ARG A 175 -20.93 8.84 36.53
C ARG A 175 -21.77 10.12 36.56
N ALA A 176 -22.19 10.62 35.40
CA ALA A 176 -23.04 11.80 35.32
C ALA A 176 -24.42 11.56 35.97
N GLU A 177 -25.06 10.41 35.70
CA GLU A 177 -26.32 10.04 36.32
C GLU A 177 -26.21 9.90 37.84
N GLN A 178 -25.13 9.29 38.34
CA GLN A 178 -24.87 9.20 39.78
C GLN A 178 -24.73 10.58 40.43
N LEU A 179 -24.06 11.54 39.77
CA LEU A 179 -23.94 12.91 40.27
C LEU A 179 -25.29 13.63 40.29
N VAL A 180 -26.12 13.48 39.26
CA VAL A 180 -27.47 14.07 39.20
C VAL A 180 -28.38 13.50 40.28
N ASN A 181 -28.34 12.18 40.49
CA ASN A 181 -29.10 11.51 41.54
C ASN A 181 -28.66 11.94 42.95
N LYS A 182 -27.36 12.11 43.17
CA LYS A 182 -26.79 12.63 44.43
C LYS A 182 -27.15 14.08 44.69
N ALA A 183 -27.19 14.94 43.66
CA ALA A 183 -27.66 16.31 43.79
C ALA A 183 -29.16 16.38 44.13
N SER A 184 -29.97 15.51 43.50
CA SER A 184 -31.42 15.45 43.70
C SER A 184 -31.81 14.93 45.09
N SER A 185 -31.04 14.01 45.68
CA SER A 185 -31.27 13.54 47.06
C SER A 185 -30.89 14.58 48.11
N ASN A 186 -29.85 15.38 47.86
CA ASN A 186 -29.43 16.47 48.77
C ASN A 186 -30.42 17.65 48.75
N SER A 187 -31.08 17.92 47.62
CA SER A 187 -32.16 18.92 47.51
C SER A 187 -33.37 18.54 48.35
N LYS A 188 -33.80 17.27 48.33
CA LYS A 188 -34.94 16.79 49.11
C LYS A 188 -34.73 16.89 50.63
N TYR A 189 -33.49 16.78 51.11
CA TYR A 189 -33.15 16.90 52.53
C TYR A 189 -33.19 18.35 53.05
N ASN A 190 -32.93 19.34 52.19
CA ASN A 190 -33.01 20.76 52.52
C ASN A 190 -34.43 21.33 52.41
N GLU A 191 -35.29 20.77 51.54
CA GLU A 191 -36.70 21.16 51.42
C GLU A 191 -37.49 20.80 52.70
N SER A 192 -37.22 19.63 53.31
CA SER A 192 -37.90 19.16 54.52
C SER A 192 -37.55 19.93 55.79
N ASN A 193 -36.43 20.67 55.81
CA ASN A 193 -36.00 21.46 56.98
C ASN A 193 -36.46 22.93 56.95
N ARG A 194 -37.10 23.40 55.87
CA ARG A 194 -37.67 24.77 55.80
C ARG A 194 -39.12 24.86 56.29
N SER A 195 -39.81 23.75 56.51
CA SER A 195 -41.24 23.71 56.85
C SER A 195 -41.56 23.81 58.35
N SER A 196 -40.56 23.99 59.22
CA SER A 196 -40.73 24.03 60.68
C SER A 196 -40.41 25.42 61.26
N THR A 197 -41.23 26.42 60.95
CA THR A 197 -41.30 27.67 61.74
C THR A 197 -42.55 27.67 62.62
N PRO A 198 -42.45 27.70 63.96
CA PRO A 198 -43.61 27.88 64.83
C PRO A 198 -44.10 29.32 64.83
N LYS A 199 -45.43 29.51 64.74
CA LYS A 199 -46.11 30.78 65.00
C LYS A 199 -46.12 31.05 66.51
N ILE A 200 -45.67 32.23 66.94
CA ILE A 200 -45.89 32.72 68.31
C ILE A 200 -46.52 34.11 68.24
N THR A 201 -47.69 34.22 68.87
CA THR A 201 -48.54 35.39 69.04
C THR A 201 -48.11 36.24 70.25
N ASP A 202 -48.52 37.51 70.22
CA ASP A 202 -48.31 38.59 71.19
C ASP A 202 -48.38 38.22 72.69
N LYS A 203 -47.49 38.83 73.50
CA LYS A 203 -47.84 39.86 74.51
C LYS A 203 -46.67 40.26 75.43
N ASP A 204 -46.40 41.57 75.38
CA ASP A 204 -46.36 42.51 76.50
C ASP A 204 -45.19 42.60 77.50
N SER A 205 -44.71 43.85 77.64
CA SER A 205 -44.12 44.51 78.83
C SER A 205 -42.73 44.06 79.33
N HIS A 206 -41.84 44.89 79.89
CA HIS A 206 -41.59 46.34 79.92
C HIS A 206 -40.24 46.50 80.67
N VAL A 207 -39.28 47.19 80.06
CA VAL A 207 -38.29 48.13 80.62
C VAL A 207 -37.42 47.76 81.86
N LYS A 208 -36.09 47.87 81.68
CA LYS A 208 -35.15 48.82 82.32
C LYS A 208 -33.76 48.56 81.71
N GLY A 209 -33.14 49.45 80.92
CA GLY A 209 -32.56 50.73 81.36
C GLY A 209 -31.47 50.41 82.39
N ILE A 210 -30.17 50.58 82.18
CA ILE A 210 -29.31 51.75 81.88
C ILE A 210 -27.88 51.16 82.02
N GLY A 211 -26.78 51.54 81.39
CA GLY A 211 -26.37 52.65 80.53
C GLY A 211 -24.82 52.68 80.58
N TYR A 212 -24.21 53.17 79.50
CA TYR A 212 -22.83 53.68 79.34
C TYR A 212 -21.62 52.71 79.28
N ASP A 213 -21.14 52.45 78.04
CA ASP A 213 -19.94 53.01 77.37
C ASP A 213 -18.52 52.92 78.02
N PRO A 214 -17.42 53.05 77.26
CA PRO A 214 -16.69 51.92 76.67
C PRO A 214 -15.18 51.93 76.99
N GLU A 215 -14.52 50.78 76.82
CA GLU A 215 -13.20 50.58 76.16
C GLU A 215 -12.88 49.08 76.04
#